data_AF-A0A3M6RSW9-F1
#
_entry.id   AF-A0A3M6RSW9-F1
#
_cell.length_a   1.000
_cell.length_b   1.000
_cell.length_c   1.000
_cell.angle_alpha   90.00
_cell.angle_beta   90.00
_cell.angle_gamma   90.00
#
_symmetry.space_group_name_H-M   'P 1'
#
loop_
_entity.id
_entity.type
_entity.pdbx_description
1 polymer ?
#
loop_
_entity_poly.entity_id
_entity_poly.type
_entity_poly.pdbx_seq_one_letter_code
_entity_poly.pdbx_strand_id
1 'polypeptide(L)'
;MGALCLGAAALAHAQQQPASAGAPALQDGRRIAWLDGTRDYTYRASHWLAHTVDGWFGDEPFENSGKVSGYVRINTLWEQHAGTQANVRFRLRADLPNLERRAYAFFGQDNREEVVSDVPAGFTREELLLRENRREDQSFFAGLGYDFMDDVDFRIGFRGGLNPYAQVRYKTQWALSPRDVVYFRESLYWSSEDSLGSTTVLDYEHALSRSLMLRWGNVGKITRRSDGFEWQSSVGLIKELPGIRTASVEALLQGRTSSVKLSNYGVRTSWRQPIYKDWLFGKLTLGHFWPKEEKRARERSWAIGASVEMHF
;
A
#
# COMPACT_ATOMS: atom_id res chain seq x y z
N MET A 1 -6.71 -28.27 3.75
CA MET A 1 -5.90 -27.65 4.83
C MET A 1 -5.74 -26.19 4.43
N GLY A 2 -6.41 -25.20 4.98
CA GLY A 2 -7.18 -25.05 6.21
C GLY A 2 -6.92 -23.61 6.65
N ALA A 3 -7.56 -22.65 5.98
CA ALA A 3 -7.38 -21.22 6.20
C ALA A 3 -7.83 -20.85 7.62
N LEU A 4 -6.88 -20.43 8.45
CA LEU A 4 -7.14 -19.91 9.79
C LEU A 4 -7.36 -18.40 9.70
N CYS A 5 -8.64 -18.04 9.61
CA CYS A 5 -9.16 -16.74 9.98
C CYS A 5 -8.83 -16.45 11.45
N LEU A 6 -8.18 -15.32 11.74
CA LEU A 6 -8.06 -14.82 13.11
C LEU A 6 -9.43 -14.34 13.59
N GLY A 7 -9.88 -14.95 14.68
CA GLY A 7 -11.21 -14.80 15.24
C GLY A 7 -11.45 -13.46 15.92
N ALA A 8 -12.56 -12.83 15.54
CA ALA A 8 -13.30 -11.93 16.41
C ALA A 8 -14.08 -12.79 17.43
N ALA A 9 -13.74 -12.69 18.71
CA ALA A 9 -14.50 -13.33 19.78
C ALA A 9 -15.87 -12.66 19.93
N ALA A 10 -16.93 -13.39 19.56
CA ALA A 10 -18.30 -13.05 19.86
C ALA A 10 -18.61 -13.29 21.35
N LEU A 11 -19.12 -12.27 22.04
CA LEU A 11 -19.82 -12.41 23.31
C LEU A 11 -21.25 -11.91 23.11
N ALA A 12 -22.20 -12.85 23.20
CA ALA A 12 -23.62 -12.58 23.17
C ALA A 12 -24.03 -11.79 24.42
N HIS A 13 -24.64 -10.63 24.23
CA HIS A 13 -25.50 -9.98 25.22
C HIS A 13 -26.73 -9.46 24.49
N ALA A 14 -27.90 -9.97 24.91
CA ALA A 14 -29.19 -9.42 24.51
C ALA A 14 -29.38 -8.06 25.21
N GLN A 15 -29.49 -6.97 24.44
CA GLN A 15 -29.94 -5.68 24.95
C GLN A 15 -30.72 -4.93 23.87
N GLN A 16 -31.89 -4.44 24.28
CA GLN A 16 -32.95 -3.82 23.48
C GLN A 16 -32.47 -2.62 22.65
N GLN A 17 -32.99 -2.54 21.42
CA GLN A 17 -32.95 -1.35 20.55
C GLN A 17 -33.56 -0.13 21.23
N PRO A 18 -32.83 0.99 21.35
CA PRO A 18 -33.45 2.30 21.43
C PRO A 18 -33.68 2.85 20.02
N ALA A 19 -34.85 3.45 19.85
CA ALA A 19 -35.36 4.00 18.60
C ALA A 19 -34.40 4.99 17.93
N SER A 20 -34.28 4.86 16.62
CA SER A 20 -33.61 5.80 15.72
C SER A 20 -34.32 7.15 15.73
N ALA A 21 -33.77 8.12 16.46
CA ALA A 21 -34.12 9.53 16.30
C ALA A 21 -33.51 10.04 14.98
N GLY A 22 -34.37 10.50 14.07
CA GLY A 22 -33.99 10.92 12.72
C GLY A 22 -33.02 12.09 12.70
N ALA A 23 -31.91 11.91 11.97
CA ALA A 23 -31.12 13.01 11.43
C ALA A 23 -31.82 13.57 10.18
N PRO A 24 -31.76 14.89 9.93
CA PRO A 24 -32.48 15.51 8.83
C PRO A 24 -31.97 15.00 7.48
N ALA A 25 -32.89 14.47 6.67
CA ALA A 25 -32.66 14.08 5.29
C ALA A 25 -32.37 15.33 4.44
N LEU A 26 -31.11 15.76 4.40
CA LEU A 26 -30.66 16.83 3.52
C LEU A 26 -30.29 16.24 2.16
N GLN A 27 -31.19 16.33 1.18
CA GLN A 27 -30.89 16.44 -0.27
C GLN A 27 -29.74 15.59 -0.89
N ASP A 28 -29.44 14.41 -0.33
CA ASP A 28 -28.18 13.66 -0.54
C ASP A 28 -28.21 12.63 -1.68
N GLY A 29 -29.40 12.26 -2.19
CA GLY A 29 -29.54 11.12 -3.10
C GLY A 29 -28.85 11.25 -4.47
N ARG A 30 -28.75 12.47 -5.03
CA ARG A 30 -28.14 12.69 -6.37
C ARG A 30 -26.63 12.97 -6.32
N ARG A 31 -26.12 13.57 -5.22
CA ARG A 31 -24.69 13.89 -5.04
C ARG A 31 -23.87 12.70 -4.55
N ILE A 32 -24.50 11.58 -4.27
CA ILE A 32 -23.85 10.35 -3.82
C ILE A 32 -23.88 9.26 -4.91
N ALA A 33 -24.92 9.25 -5.74
CA ALA A 33 -25.07 8.29 -6.83
C ALA A 33 -23.93 8.31 -7.86
N TRP A 34 -23.28 9.47 -8.09
CA TRP A 34 -22.15 9.54 -9.00
C TRP A 34 -20.89 8.85 -8.46
N LEU A 35 -20.70 8.80 -7.13
CA LEU A 35 -19.60 8.07 -6.49
C LEU A 35 -19.80 6.56 -6.65
N ASP A 36 -21.01 6.08 -6.34
CA ASP A 36 -21.38 4.69 -6.58
C ASP A 36 -21.25 4.33 -8.07
N GLY A 37 -21.71 5.21 -8.97
CA GLY A 37 -21.58 5.04 -10.41
C GLY A 37 -20.14 5.04 -10.91
N THR A 38 -19.26 5.85 -10.31
CA THR A 38 -17.82 5.89 -10.65
C THR A 38 -17.13 4.61 -10.22
N ARG A 39 -17.41 4.12 -9.01
CA ARG A 39 -16.89 2.84 -8.52
C ARG A 39 -17.36 1.68 -9.38
N ASP A 40 -18.66 1.61 -9.67
CA ASP A 40 -19.26 0.57 -10.52
C ASP A 40 -18.72 0.62 -11.96
N TYR A 41 -18.55 1.81 -12.53
CA TYR A 41 -17.88 1.97 -13.82
C TYR A 41 -16.44 1.45 -13.79
N THR A 42 -15.66 1.83 -12.78
CA THR A 42 -14.26 1.41 -12.63
C THR A 42 -14.15 -0.11 -12.46
N TYR A 43 -15.02 -0.69 -11.63
CA TYR A 43 -15.13 -2.13 -11.44
C TYR A 43 -15.49 -2.83 -12.75
N ARG A 44 -16.54 -2.40 -13.45
CA ARG A 44 -16.96 -3.01 -14.72
C ARG A 44 -15.91 -2.89 -15.82
N ALA A 45 -15.25 -1.74 -15.94
CA ALA A 45 -14.15 -1.55 -16.89
C ALA A 45 -13.00 -2.53 -16.59
N SER A 46 -12.65 -2.67 -15.30
CA SER A 46 -11.62 -3.58 -14.84
C SER A 46 -12.00 -5.05 -15.06
N HIS A 47 -13.25 -5.42 -14.77
CA HIS A 47 -13.80 -6.75 -15.01
C HIS A 47 -13.82 -7.10 -16.49
N TRP A 48 -14.25 -6.17 -17.35
CA TRP A 48 -14.23 -6.35 -18.80
C TRP A 48 -12.81 -6.59 -19.32
N LEU A 49 -11.84 -5.80 -18.85
CA LEU A 49 -10.43 -5.99 -19.20
C LEU A 49 -9.92 -7.36 -18.73
N ALA A 50 -10.20 -7.73 -17.48
CA ALA A 50 -9.80 -9.00 -16.89
C ALA A 50 -10.37 -10.19 -17.67
N HIS A 51 -11.67 -10.20 -17.91
CA HIS A 51 -12.37 -11.22 -18.71
C HIS A 51 -11.78 -11.31 -20.12
N THR A 52 -11.48 -10.19 -20.76
CA THR A 52 -10.89 -10.17 -22.11
C THR A 52 -9.50 -10.80 -22.13
N VAL A 53 -8.66 -10.49 -21.15
CA VAL A 53 -7.30 -11.04 -21.04
C VAL A 53 -7.34 -12.52 -20.66
N ASP A 54 -8.19 -12.91 -19.73
CA ASP A 54 -8.35 -14.29 -19.29
C ASP A 54 -8.83 -15.20 -20.42
N GLY A 55 -9.78 -14.73 -21.24
CA GLY A 55 -10.29 -15.45 -22.42
C GLY A 55 -9.26 -15.68 -23.54
N TRP A 56 -8.06 -15.08 -23.47
CA TRP A 56 -6.96 -15.45 -24.37
C TRP A 56 -6.37 -16.81 -24.05
N PHE A 57 -6.59 -17.32 -22.84
CA PHE A 57 -5.96 -18.54 -22.32
C PHE A 57 -6.90 -19.74 -22.25
N GLY A 58 -8.21 -19.54 -22.40
CA GLY A 58 -9.20 -20.63 -22.35
C GLY A 58 -10.65 -20.14 -22.34
N ASP A 59 -11.56 -21.09 -22.17
CA ASP A 59 -13.02 -20.89 -22.26
C ASP A 59 -13.75 -21.08 -20.90
N GLU A 60 -13.03 -21.19 -19.78
CA GLU A 60 -13.65 -21.21 -18.44
C GLU A 60 -14.35 -19.86 -18.19
N PRO A 61 -15.63 -19.85 -17.79
CA PRO A 61 -16.31 -18.60 -17.46
C PRO A 61 -15.61 -17.90 -16.29
N PHE A 62 -15.16 -16.67 -16.53
CA PHE A 62 -14.44 -15.86 -15.54
C PHE A 62 -15.23 -15.70 -14.23
N GLU A 63 -16.56 -15.67 -14.30
CA GLU A 63 -17.46 -15.51 -13.16
C GLU A 63 -17.35 -16.64 -12.12
N ASN A 64 -16.85 -17.82 -12.51
CA ASN A 64 -16.76 -18.97 -11.62
C ASN A 64 -15.63 -18.84 -10.60
N SER A 65 -14.51 -18.24 -10.99
CA SER A 65 -13.24 -18.33 -10.27
C SER A 65 -12.38 -17.07 -10.37
N GLY A 66 -12.61 -16.22 -11.37
CA GLY A 66 -11.96 -14.94 -11.58
C GLY A 66 -12.39 -13.89 -10.56
N LYS A 67 -11.43 -13.10 -10.09
CA LYS A 67 -11.67 -11.99 -9.18
C LYS A 67 -10.90 -10.78 -9.65
N VAL A 68 -11.51 -9.62 -9.47
CA VAL A 68 -10.90 -8.33 -9.75
C VAL A 68 -10.86 -7.53 -8.46
N SER A 69 -9.72 -6.89 -8.22
CA SER A 69 -9.55 -5.97 -7.10
C SER A 69 -8.65 -4.82 -7.49
N GLY A 70 -8.91 -3.63 -6.97
CA GLY A 70 -8.04 -2.51 -7.22
C GLY A 70 -8.26 -1.33 -6.29
N TYR A 71 -7.43 -0.30 -6.50
CA TYR A 71 -7.63 0.99 -5.89
C TYR A 71 -7.24 2.13 -6.85
N VAL A 72 -7.87 3.27 -6.65
CA VAL A 72 -7.41 4.58 -7.15
C VAL A 72 -7.16 5.47 -5.96
N ARG A 73 -5.96 6.04 -5.87
CA ARG A 73 -5.57 6.96 -4.81
C ARG A 73 -5.12 8.28 -5.41
N ILE A 74 -5.69 9.38 -4.92
CA ILE A 74 -5.26 10.73 -5.23
C ILE A 74 -4.57 11.26 -3.98
N ASN A 75 -3.33 11.71 -4.13
CA ASN A 75 -2.54 12.27 -3.04
C ASN A 75 -2.18 13.72 -3.31
N THR A 76 -2.24 14.52 -2.27
CA THR A 76 -1.76 15.90 -2.24
C THR A 76 -0.76 16.01 -1.10
N LEU A 77 0.43 16.52 -1.41
CA LEU A 77 1.48 16.78 -0.43
C LEU A 77 1.81 18.26 -0.46
N TRP A 78 1.79 18.90 0.70
CA TRP A 78 2.41 20.20 0.91
C TRP A 78 3.65 20.04 1.78
N GLU A 79 4.75 20.65 1.37
CA GLU A 79 6.00 20.69 2.12
C GLU A 79 6.47 22.13 2.29
N GLN A 80 6.95 22.48 3.48
CA GLN A 80 7.29 23.86 3.87
C GLN A 80 8.22 24.58 2.87
N HIS A 81 9.28 23.91 2.40
CA HIS A 81 10.32 24.54 1.57
C HIS A 81 10.15 24.30 0.08
N ALA A 82 9.11 23.56 -0.31
CA ALA A 82 8.95 23.07 -1.67
C ALA A 82 7.55 23.33 -2.24
N GLY A 83 6.56 23.62 -1.39
CA GLY A 83 5.18 23.90 -1.79
C GLY A 83 4.37 22.62 -2.02
N THR A 84 3.34 22.73 -2.88
CA THR A 84 2.34 21.66 -3.08
C THR A 84 2.63 20.81 -4.32
N GLN A 85 2.41 19.51 -4.20
CA GLN A 85 2.37 18.57 -5.32
C GLN A 85 1.16 17.64 -5.20
N ALA A 86 0.74 17.08 -6.32
CA ALA A 86 -0.29 16.06 -6.34
C ALA A 86 0.12 14.90 -7.26
N ASN A 87 -0.19 13.68 -6.84
CA ASN A 87 0.06 12.49 -7.63
C ASN A 87 -1.19 11.60 -7.62
N VAL A 88 -1.29 10.74 -8.63
CA VAL A 88 -2.36 9.73 -8.71
C VAL A 88 -1.69 8.38 -8.79
N ARG A 89 -2.12 7.45 -7.94
CA ARG A 89 -1.72 6.06 -7.98
C ARG A 89 -2.94 5.22 -8.28
N PHE A 90 -2.79 4.20 -9.10
CA PHE A 90 -3.85 3.22 -9.27
C PHE A 90 -3.24 1.84 -9.45
N ARG A 91 -3.97 0.83 -9.01
CA ARG A 91 -3.57 -0.57 -9.15
C ARG A 91 -4.79 -1.43 -9.39
N LEU A 92 -4.65 -2.35 -10.32
CA LEU A 92 -5.60 -3.37 -10.70
C LEU A 92 -4.89 -4.71 -10.59
N ARG A 93 -5.56 -5.69 -9.97
CA ARG A 93 -5.20 -7.11 -9.98
C ARG A 93 -6.41 -7.91 -10.44
N ALA A 94 -6.17 -8.84 -11.36
CA ALA A 94 -7.17 -9.76 -11.86
C ALA A 94 -6.63 -11.19 -11.79
N ASP A 95 -7.34 -12.10 -11.14
CA ASP A 95 -7.00 -13.51 -11.16
C ASP A 95 -7.30 -14.08 -12.56
N LEU A 96 -6.44 -14.97 -13.07
CA LEU A 96 -6.52 -15.51 -14.44
C LEU A 96 -6.76 -17.03 -14.41
N PRO A 97 -7.98 -17.50 -14.10
CA PRO A 97 -8.28 -18.92 -13.96
C PRO A 97 -8.02 -19.73 -15.24
N ASN A 98 -8.18 -19.13 -16.43
CA ASN A 98 -7.92 -19.81 -17.70
C ASN A 98 -6.42 -19.98 -18.01
N LEU A 99 -5.56 -19.13 -17.43
CA LEU A 99 -4.11 -19.29 -17.56
C LEU A 99 -3.62 -20.37 -16.60
N GLU A 100 -3.86 -20.17 -15.31
CA GLU A 100 -3.59 -21.14 -14.25
C GLU A 100 -4.30 -20.69 -12.98
N ARG A 101 -4.79 -21.62 -12.15
CA ARG A 101 -5.59 -21.29 -10.95
C ARG A 101 -4.91 -20.34 -9.95
N ARG A 102 -3.59 -20.18 -10.02
CA ARG A 102 -2.77 -19.32 -9.15
C ARG A 102 -2.09 -18.18 -9.91
N ALA A 103 -2.42 -17.99 -11.19
CA ALA A 103 -1.93 -16.89 -12.00
C ALA A 103 -2.83 -15.65 -11.86
N TYR A 104 -2.22 -14.47 -12.00
CA TYR A 104 -2.92 -13.21 -11.98
C TYR A 104 -2.26 -12.20 -12.92
N ALA A 105 -3.05 -11.32 -13.51
CA ALA A 105 -2.58 -10.11 -14.16
C ALA A 105 -2.58 -8.94 -13.17
N PHE A 106 -1.65 -8.02 -13.35
CA PHE A 106 -1.67 -6.74 -12.65
C PHE A 106 -1.32 -5.59 -13.59
N PHE A 107 -1.92 -4.44 -13.32
CA PHE A 107 -1.70 -3.20 -14.08
C PHE A 107 -1.84 -2.00 -13.14
N GLY A 108 -1.10 -0.93 -13.37
CA GLY A 108 -1.18 0.24 -12.52
C GLY A 108 -0.31 1.41 -12.95
N GLN A 109 -0.37 2.47 -12.16
CA GLN A 109 0.57 3.57 -12.17
C GLN A 109 0.97 3.87 -10.74
N ASP A 110 2.28 3.90 -10.50
CA ASP A 110 2.84 4.09 -9.17
C ASP A 110 4.28 4.62 -9.29
N ASN A 111 4.95 4.81 -8.16
CA ASN A 111 6.36 5.18 -8.15
C ASN A 111 7.19 4.08 -8.85
N ARG A 112 7.97 4.51 -9.84
CA ARG A 112 8.79 3.67 -10.71
C ARG A 112 9.60 2.69 -9.88
N GLU A 113 10.39 3.17 -8.93
CA GLU A 113 11.29 2.34 -8.13
C GLU A 113 10.53 1.40 -7.18
N GLU A 114 9.45 1.88 -6.56
CA GLU A 114 8.68 1.13 -5.55
C GLU A 114 7.98 -0.09 -6.16
N VAL A 115 7.52 0.00 -7.42
CA VAL A 115 6.89 -1.12 -8.14
C VAL A 115 7.82 -2.33 -8.25
N VAL A 116 9.10 -2.10 -8.55
CA VAL A 116 10.08 -3.17 -8.79
C VAL A 116 10.71 -3.62 -7.48
N SER A 117 11.05 -2.66 -6.62
CA SER A 117 11.74 -2.92 -5.35
C SER A 117 10.85 -3.46 -4.24
N ASP A 118 9.54 -3.51 -4.44
CA ASP A 118 8.59 -4.09 -3.48
C ASP A 118 8.71 -3.52 -2.06
N VAL A 119 8.85 -2.21 -1.96
CA VAL A 119 8.84 -1.52 -0.66
C VAL A 119 7.40 -1.48 -0.11
N PRO A 120 7.17 -1.83 1.17
CA PRO A 120 5.83 -1.73 1.77
C PRO A 120 5.30 -0.30 1.78
N ALA A 121 3.98 -0.14 1.70
CA ALA A 121 3.30 1.16 1.67
C ALA A 121 3.84 2.13 2.74
N GLY A 122 3.95 1.69 4.01
CA GLY A 122 4.40 2.53 5.13
C GLY A 122 5.82 3.12 5.03
N PHE A 123 6.62 2.62 4.08
CA PHE A 123 8.02 3.01 3.82
C PHE A 123 8.22 3.60 2.41
N THR A 124 7.12 3.81 1.68
CA THR A 124 7.14 4.52 0.39
C THR A 124 7.50 5.99 0.59
N ARG A 125 8.00 6.63 -0.47
CA ARG A 125 8.29 8.06 -0.49
C ARG A 125 7.07 8.90 -0.14
N GLU A 126 5.90 8.48 -0.59
CA GLU A 126 4.61 9.11 -0.24
C GLU A 126 4.33 9.10 1.26
N GLU A 127 4.48 7.94 1.92
CA GLU A 127 4.25 7.84 3.37
C GLU A 127 5.33 8.55 4.19
N LEU A 128 6.54 8.70 3.64
CA LEU A 128 7.58 9.54 4.20
C LEU A 128 7.36 11.04 3.94
N LEU A 129 6.26 11.41 3.26
CA LEU A 129 5.94 12.77 2.86
C LEU A 129 7.06 13.43 2.05
N LEU A 130 7.75 12.62 1.24
CA LEU A 130 8.79 13.05 0.33
C LEU A 130 8.20 13.39 -1.04
N ARG A 131 8.85 14.34 -1.73
CA ARG A 131 8.42 14.71 -3.06
C ARG A 131 8.63 13.61 -4.09
N GLU A 132 7.71 13.61 -5.04
CA GLU A 132 7.70 12.73 -6.21
C GLU A 132 7.39 13.59 -7.44
N ASN A 133 8.32 13.62 -8.39
CA ASN A 133 8.10 14.28 -9.66
C ASN A 133 7.18 13.40 -10.52
N ARG A 134 5.98 13.90 -10.83
CA ARG A 134 4.98 13.15 -11.62
C ARG A 134 5.53 12.62 -12.96
N ARG A 135 6.45 13.33 -13.62
CA ARG A 135 6.98 12.91 -14.92
C ARG A 135 8.13 11.91 -14.84
N GLU A 136 8.91 11.98 -13.77
CA GLU A 136 10.15 11.21 -13.62
C GLU A 136 9.95 9.99 -12.72
N ASP A 137 9.19 10.17 -11.64
CA ASP A 137 9.01 9.17 -10.59
C ASP A 137 7.77 8.31 -10.80
N GLN A 138 6.73 8.78 -11.50
CA GLN A 138 5.55 7.96 -11.77
C GLN A 138 5.65 7.23 -13.10
N SER A 139 5.31 5.94 -13.09
CA SER A 139 5.30 5.12 -14.29
C SER A 139 4.16 4.13 -14.29
N PHE A 140 3.62 3.87 -15.48
CA PHE A 140 2.72 2.75 -15.70
C PHE A 140 3.49 1.44 -15.59
N PHE A 141 2.84 0.42 -15.08
CA PHE A 141 3.36 -0.94 -15.03
C PHE A 141 2.26 -1.94 -15.37
N ALA A 142 2.66 -3.06 -15.96
CA ALA A 142 1.79 -4.16 -16.31
C ALA A 142 2.56 -5.47 -16.20
N GLY A 143 1.91 -6.56 -15.84
CA GLY A 143 2.57 -7.85 -15.81
C GLY A 143 1.68 -9.00 -15.37
N LEU A 144 2.32 -10.16 -15.29
CA LEU A 144 1.73 -11.40 -14.81
C LEU A 144 2.46 -11.83 -13.56
N GLY A 145 1.71 -12.41 -12.63
CA GLY A 145 2.26 -13.07 -11.46
C GLY A 145 1.69 -14.46 -11.28
N TYR A 146 2.40 -15.24 -10.48
CA TYR A 146 2.06 -16.61 -10.18
C TYR A 146 2.37 -16.91 -8.72
N ASP A 147 1.34 -17.28 -7.97
CA ASP A 147 1.45 -17.66 -6.55
C ASP A 147 1.90 -19.14 -6.48
N PHE A 148 3.20 -19.41 -6.63
CA PHE A 148 3.77 -20.77 -6.64
C PHE A 148 3.47 -21.54 -5.35
N MET A 149 3.68 -20.89 -4.22
CA MET A 149 3.30 -21.39 -2.88
C MET A 149 2.59 -20.27 -2.12
N ASP A 150 1.96 -20.59 -1.00
CA ASP A 150 1.20 -19.61 -0.23
C ASP A 150 2.10 -18.46 0.28
N ASP A 151 3.39 -18.76 0.46
CA ASP A 151 4.48 -17.90 0.90
C ASP A 151 5.43 -17.47 -0.23
N VAL A 152 5.31 -17.98 -1.45
CA VAL A 152 6.21 -17.64 -2.58
C VAL A 152 5.41 -17.20 -3.81
N ASP A 153 5.62 -15.98 -4.29
CA ASP A 153 5.09 -15.50 -5.57
C ASP A 153 6.17 -15.00 -6.54
N PHE A 154 5.92 -15.25 -7.82
CA PHE A 154 6.73 -14.78 -8.94
C PHE A 154 5.98 -13.71 -9.71
N ARG A 155 6.70 -12.72 -10.23
CA ARG A 155 6.14 -11.69 -11.12
C ARG A 155 7.08 -11.41 -12.26
N ILE A 156 6.51 -11.21 -13.44
CA ILE A 156 7.19 -10.67 -14.60
C ILE A 156 6.34 -9.54 -15.17
N GLY A 157 6.98 -8.48 -15.65
CA GLY A 157 6.23 -7.35 -16.15
C GLY A 157 7.09 -6.31 -16.82
N PHE A 158 6.44 -5.22 -17.21
CA PHE A 158 7.04 -4.06 -17.82
C PHE A 158 6.68 -2.81 -17.03
N ARG A 159 7.57 -1.82 -17.06
CA ARG A 159 7.41 -0.55 -16.35
C ARG A 159 7.89 0.62 -17.22
N GLY A 160 7.08 1.67 -17.33
CA GLY A 160 7.45 2.90 -18.04
C GLY A 160 7.78 2.69 -19.53
N GLY A 161 7.11 1.74 -20.19
CA GLY A 161 7.40 1.32 -21.56
C GLY A 161 8.10 -0.04 -21.62
N LEU A 162 9.14 -0.17 -22.45
CA LEU A 162 9.86 -1.44 -22.70
C LEU A 162 10.95 -1.75 -21.66
N ASN A 163 10.70 -1.50 -20.36
CA ASN A 163 11.63 -1.92 -19.30
C ASN A 163 11.09 -3.17 -18.61
N PRO A 164 11.55 -4.37 -19.02
CA PRO A 164 11.13 -5.60 -18.36
C PRO A 164 11.71 -5.68 -16.95
N TYR A 165 10.96 -6.34 -16.08
CA TYR A 165 11.44 -6.75 -14.77
C TYR A 165 10.90 -8.14 -14.42
N ALA A 166 11.64 -8.81 -13.54
CA ALA A 166 11.26 -10.06 -12.92
C ALA A 166 11.46 -9.93 -11.41
N GLN A 167 10.61 -10.60 -10.64
CA GLN A 167 10.65 -10.57 -9.19
C GLN A 167 10.23 -11.94 -8.64
N VAL A 168 10.91 -12.37 -7.59
CA VAL A 168 10.48 -13.45 -6.71
C VAL A 168 10.36 -12.89 -5.31
N ARG A 169 9.29 -13.26 -4.63
CA ARG A 169 8.95 -12.78 -3.30
C ARG A 169 8.65 -13.95 -2.40
N TYR A 170 9.33 -14.00 -1.27
CA TYR A 170 9.00 -14.87 -0.16
C TYR A 170 8.38 -14.04 0.96
N LYS A 171 7.24 -14.47 1.51
CA LYS A 171 6.50 -13.81 2.60
C LYS A 171 6.08 -14.83 3.64
N THR A 172 6.32 -14.54 4.90
CA THR A 172 5.90 -15.41 5.99
C THR A 172 5.55 -14.58 7.21
N GLN A 173 4.75 -15.17 8.09
CA GLN A 173 4.36 -14.56 9.35
C GLN A 173 4.42 -15.58 10.48
N TRP A 174 4.86 -15.14 11.65
CA TRP A 174 4.92 -15.96 12.85
C TRP A 174 4.14 -15.27 13.97
N ALA A 175 3.14 -15.97 14.51
CA ALA A 175 2.51 -15.57 15.76
C ALA A 175 3.35 -16.11 16.93
N LEU A 176 4.22 -15.27 17.48
CA LEU A 176 5.10 -15.63 18.61
C LEU A 176 4.29 -15.80 19.90
N SER A 177 3.18 -15.07 20.02
CA SER A 177 2.20 -15.16 21.10
C SER A 177 0.82 -14.71 20.60
N PRO A 178 -0.26 -14.82 21.41
CA PRO A 178 -1.56 -14.24 21.06
C PRO A 178 -1.56 -12.72 20.84
N ARG A 179 -0.49 -12.01 21.20
CA ARG A 179 -0.35 -10.55 21.06
C ARG A 179 0.83 -10.14 20.18
N ASP A 180 1.66 -11.07 19.75
CA ASP A 180 2.93 -10.78 19.09
C ASP A 180 2.97 -11.46 17.72
N VAL A 181 3.11 -10.65 16.67
CA VAL A 181 3.22 -11.12 15.29
C VAL A 181 4.48 -10.55 14.67
N VAL A 182 5.25 -11.41 14.00
CA VAL A 182 6.37 -11.01 13.15
C VAL A 182 5.99 -11.31 11.71
N TYR A 183 6.09 -10.31 10.84
CA TYR A 183 5.99 -10.46 9.40
C TYR A 183 7.37 -10.30 8.78
N PHE A 184 7.73 -11.24 7.92
CA PHE A 184 8.97 -11.20 7.15
C PHE A 184 8.65 -11.32 5.67
N ARG A 185 9.33 -10.49 4.88
CA ARG A 185 9.31 -10.58 3.42
C ARG A 185 10.69 -10.35 2.85
N GLU A 186 11.07 -11.20 1.91
CA GLU A 186 12.28 -11.04 1.11
C GLU A 186 11.88 -11.02 -0.37
N SER A 187 12.30 -9.99 -1.09
CA SER A 187 11.98 -9.81 -2.51
C SER A 187 13.27 -9.64 -3.30
N LEU A 188 13.57 -10.62 -4.15
CA LEU A 188 14.66 -10.51 -5.13
C LEU A 188 14.09 -10.07 -6.46
N TYR A 189 14.70 -9.08 -7.09
CA TYR A 189 14.21 -8.53 -8.34
C TYR A 189 15.35 -8.22 -9.30
N TRP A 190 15.00 -8.21 -10.57
CA TRP A 190 15.84 -7.74 -11.66
C TRP A 190 15.02 -6.81 -12.54
N SER A 191 15.60 -5.67 -12.93
CA SER A 191 15.06 -4.86 -14.03
C SER A 191 16.17 -4.41 -14.97
N SER A 192 15.81 -4.10 -16.22
CA SER A 192 16.75 -3.56 -17.22
C SER A 192 17.45 -2.28 -16.73
N GLU A 193 16.79 -1.49 -15.90
CA GLU A 193 17.29 -0.20 -15.40
C GLU A 193 18.00 -0.30 -14.05
N ASP A 194 17.49 -1.10 -13.11
CA ASP A 194 17.98 -1.13 -11.73
C ASP A 194 18.96 -2.30 -11.51
N SER A 195 19.11 -3.18 -12.51
CA SER A 195 19.83 -4.46 -12.39
C SER A 195 19.25 -5.33 -11.28
N LEU A 196 20.06 -6.24 -10.73
CA LEU A 196 19.67 -7.07 -9.59
C LEU A 196 19.57 -6.24 -8.32
N GLY A 197 18.53 -6.51 -7.53
CA GLY A 197 18.37 -5.99 -6.19
C GLY A 197 17.64 -6.96 -5.27
N SER A 198 17.73 -6.67 -3.97
CA SER A 198 16.95 -7.31 -2.92
C SER A 198 16.30 -6.26 -2.04
N THR A 199 15.09 -6.55 -1.58
CA THR A 199 14.42 -5.83 -0.50
C THR A 199 13.99 -6.79 0.59
N THR A 200 14.48 -6.55 1.79
CA THR A 200 14.10 -7.25 3.01
C THR A 200 13.16 -6.39 3.83
N VAL A 201 12.07 -6.96 4.32
CA VAL A 201 11.09 -6.31 5.19
C VAL A 201 10.93 -7.15 6.44
N LEU A 202 11.01 -6.50 7.59
CA LEU A 202 10.75 -7.10 8.89
C LEU A 202 9.83 -6.18 9.69
N ASP A 203 8.61 -6.65 9.95
CA ASP A 203 7.61 -5.95 10.75
C ASP A 203 7.34 -6.76 12.03
N TYR A 204 7.37 -6.10 13.17
CA TYR A 204 6.96 -6.64 14.46
C TYR A 204 5.76 -5.86 14.99
N GLU A 205 4.71 -6.57 15.37
CA GLU A 205 3.47 -6.01 15.89
C GLU A 205 3.17 -6.59 17.27
N HIS A 206 2.90 -5.70 18.23
CA HIS A 206 2.52 -6.05 19.60
C HIS A 206 1.19 -5.42 19.98
N ALA A 207 0.19 -6.24 20.28
CA ALA A 207 -1.12 -5.80 20.73
C ALA A 207 -1.10 -5.33 22.21
N LEU A 208 -1.00 -4.02 22.42
CA LEU A 208 -1.06 -3.38 23.75
C LEU A 208 -2.47 -3.47 24.36
N SER A 209 -3.50 -3.42 23.52
CA SER A 209 -4.90 -3.62 23.92
C SER A 209 -5.73 -4.11 22.73
N ARG A 210 -7.04 -4.30 22.90
CA ARG A 210 -7.97 -4.69 21.81
C ARG A 210 -8.02 -3.71 20.64
N SER A 211 -7.54 -2.47 20.81
CA SER A 211 -7.64 -1.41 19.81
C SER A 211 -6.37 -0.55 19.73
N LEU A 212 -5.28 -0.97 20.36
CA LEU A 212 -4.01 -0.24 20.35
C LEU A 212 -2.88 -1.23 20.11
N MET A 213 -2.07 -0.96 19.11
CA MET A 213 -0.96 -1.81 18.69
C MET A 213 0.31 -0.98 18.61
N LEU A 214 1.41 -1.55 19.07
CA LEU A 214 2.76 -1.07 18.75
C LEU A 214 3.23 -1.78 17.50
N ARG A 215 3.78 -1.04 16.55
CA ARG A 215 4.42 -1.58 15.35
C ARG A 215 5.86 -1.09 15.27
N TRP A 216 6.78 -1.99 15.00
CA TRP A 216 8.16 -1.69 14.65
C TRP A 216 8.48 -2.33 13.30
N GLY A 217 8.63 -1.52 12.27
CA GLY A 217 8.92 -1.96 10.92
C GLY A 217 10.31 -1.57 10.47
N ASN A 218 10.93 -2.43 9.66
CA ASN A 218 12.25 -2.23 9.09
C ASN A 218 12.22 -2.65 7.62
N VAL A 219 12.85 -1.85 6.77
CA VAL A 219 13.04 -2.17 5.36
C VAL A 219 14.50 -1.94 5.00
N GLY A 220 15.13 -2.93 4.38
CA GLY A 220 16.46 -2.85 3.81
C GLY A 220 16.40 -3.09 2.32
N LYS A 221 17.06 -2.26 1.52
CA LYS A 221 17.15 -2.38 0.06
C LYS A 221 18.61 -2.33 -0.36
N ILE A 222 19.00 -3.27 -1.20
CA ILE A 222 20.31 -3.29 -1.85
C ILE A 222 20.11 -3.51 -3.35
N THR A 223 20.81 -2.75 -4.18
CA THR A 223 20.83 -2.95 -5.62
C THR A 223 22.26 -2.94 -6.12
N ARG A 224 22.53 -3.61 -7.24
CA ARG A 224 23.88 -3.62 -7.83
C ARG A 224 24.32 -2.25 -8.34
N ARG A 225 23.37 -1.36 -8.65
CA ARG A 225 23.64 0.01 -9.11
C ARG A 225 23.71 1.04 -7.97
N SER A 226 23.14 0.75 -6.80
CA SER A 226 23.15 1.68 -5.67
C SER A 226 24.51 1.66 -4.98
N ASP A 227 25.02 2.85 -4.66
CA ASP A 227 26.16 3.01 -3.76
C ASP A 227 25.70 2.69 -2.33
N GLY A 228 25.67 1.40 -2.00
CA GLY A 228 25.45 0.89 -0.64
C GLY A 228 24.03 0.40 -0.34
N PHE A 229 23.83 0.11 0.95
CA PHE A 229 22.58 -0.41 1.52
C PHE A 229 21.70 0.75 1.96
N GLU A 230 20.48 0.81 1.43
CA GLU A 230 19.45 1.76 1.87
C GLU A 230 18.59 1.10 2.93
N TRP A 231 18.28 1.81 4.00
CA TRP A 231 17.46 1.25 5.07
C TRP A 231 16.50 2.29 5.66
N GLN A 232 15.39 1.78 6.16
CA GLN A 232 14.38 2.52 6.88
C GLN A 232 13.95 1.73 8.10
N SER A 233 13.69 2.44 9.20
CA SER A 233 13.11 1.88 10.42
C SER A 233 12.02 2.82 10.92
N SER A 234 10.87 2.27 11.29
CA SER A 234 9.78 3.03 11.90
C SER A 234 9.29 2.34 13.17
N VAL A 235 9.01 3.10 14.20
CA VAL A 235 8.34 2.61 15.40
C VAL A 235 7.17 3.52 15.73
N GLY A 236 6.02 2.95 16.02
CA GLY A 236 4.86 3.75 16.34
C GLY A 236 3.72 3.00 16.96
N LEU A 237 2.70 3.77 17.30
CA LEU A 237 1.46 3.32 17.89
C LEU A 237 0.34 3.51 16.89
N ILE A 238 -0.47 2.47 16.71
CA ILE A 238 -1.64 2.46 15.83
C ILE A 238 -2.87 2.20 16.71
N LYS A 239 -3.78 3.16 16.71
CA LYS A 239 -5.06 3.09 17.42
C LYS A 239 -6.18 2.84 16.43
N GLU A 240 -6.87 1.73 16.61
CA GLU A 240 -8.12 1.43 15.92
C GLU A 240 -9.30 2.06 16.67
N LEU A 241 -10.21 2.64 15.90
CA LEU A 241 -11.36 3.37 16.41
C LEU A 241 -12.63 2.85 15.71
N PRO A 242 -13.80 2.89 16.38
CA PRO A 242 -15.06 2.43 15.79
C PRO A 242 -15.34 3.09 14.44
N GLY A 243 -15.90 2.34 13.48
CA GLY A 243 -16.19 2.86 12.14
C GLY A 243 -15.00 2.84 11.16
N ILE A 244 -14.11 1.84 11.27
CA ILE A 244 -12.95 1.63 10.37
C ILE A 244 -12.01 2.85 10.37
N ARG A 245 -11.87 3.49 11.53
CA ARG A 245 -11.01 4.66 11.72
C ARG A 245 -9.70 4.23 12.34
N THR A 246 -8.61 4.85 11.91
CA THR A 246 -7.27 4.56 12.40
C THR A 246 -6.52 5.85 12.65
N ALA A 247 -5.91 5.96 13.83
CA ALA A 247 -4.96 7.01 14.15
C ALA A 247 -3.57 6.38 14.38
N SER A 248 -2.51 6.98 13.87
CA SER A 248 -1.15 6.53 14.16
C SER A 248 -0.24 7.69 14.54
N VAL A 249 0.76 7.39 15.38
CA VAL A 249 1.92 8.25 15.62
C VAL A 249 3.16 7.40 15.51
N GLU A 250 4.08 7.79 14.64
CA GLU A 250 5.26 7.00 14.27
C GLU A 250 6.51 7.88 14.23
N ALA A 251 7.60 7.38 14.81
CA ALA A 251 8.94 7.90 14.62
C ALA A 251 9.65 7.09 13.53
N LEU A 252 10.38 7.78 12.65
CA LEU A 252 10.96 7.23 11.43
C LEU A 252 12.44 7.60 11.33
N LEU A 253 13.23 6.65 10.86
CA LEU A 253 14.64 6.80 10.52
C LEU A 253 14.87 6.28 9.10
N GLN A 254 15.71 6.97 8.34
CA GLN A 254 16.15 6.56 7.01
C GLN A 254 17.64 6.83 6.86
N GLY A 255 18.37 5.89 6.27
CA GLY A 255 19.80 6.02 6.04
C GLY A 255 20.32 5.25 4.83
N ARG A 256 21.58 5.54 4.50
CA ARG A 256 22.36 4.83 3.48
C ARG A 256 23.77 4.57 3.99
N THR A 257 24.38 3.44 3.62
CA THR A 257 25.72 3.09 4.10
C THR A 257 26.86 3.89 3.44
N SER A 258 26.66 4.49 2.26
CA SER A 258 27.72 5.15 1.47
C SER A 258 28.14 6.53 1.99
N SER A 259 27.32 7.57 1.80
CA SER A 259 27.73 8.97 2.00
C SER A 259 27.09 9.65 3.22
N VAL A 260 25.79 9.43 3.45
CA VAL A 260 25.07 9.96 4.60
C VAL A 260 24.43 8.82 5.39
N LYS A 261 25.13 8.39 6.45
CA LYS A 261 24.72 7.28 7.34
C LYS A 261 23.27 7.39 7.86
N LEU A 262 22.79 8.63 8.07
CA LEU A 262 21.41 8.93 8.44
C LEU A 262 20.90 10.08 7.57
N SER A 263 20.14 9.79 6.53
CA SER A 263 19.65 10.78 5.57
C SER A 263 18.44 11.54 6.12
N ASN A 264 17.54 10.88 6.85
CA ASN A 264 16.35 11.53 7.40
C ASN A 264 15.93 10.90 8.73
N TYR A 265 15.33 11.71 9.59
CA TYR A 265 14.54 11.23 10.70
C TYR A 265 13.36 12.18 10.92
N GLY A 266 12.29 11.67 11.50
CA GLY A 266 11.12 12.48 11.76
C GLY A 266 10.06 11.77 12.57
N VAL A 267 9.01 12.52 12.85
CA VAL A 267 7.80 12.00 13.47
C VAL A 267 6.64 12.32 12.54
N ARG A 268 5.76 11.34 12.32
CA ARG A 268 4.50 11.55 11.62
C ARG A 268 3.33 11.14 12.49
N THR A 269 2.21 11.83 12.29
CA THR A 269 0.91 11.43 12.79
C THR A 269 -0.04 11.28 11.62
N SER A 270 -0.90 10.27 11.64
CA SER A 270 -1.87 10.05 10.58
C SER A 270 -3.25 9.75 11.14
N TRP A 271 -4.27 10.19 10.40
CA TRP A 271 -5.67 9.89 10.65
C TRP A 271 -6.31 9.40 9.36
N ARG A 272 -6.80 8.15 9.35
CA ARG A 272 -7.51 7.53 8.23
C ARG A 272 -8.93 7.20 8.66
N GLN A 273 -9.90 7.50 7.79
CA GLN A 273 -11.29 7.14 8.00
C GLN A 273 -12.03 6.93 6.69
N PRO A 274 -13.13 6.15 6.69
CA PRO A 274 -14.03 6.15 5.56
C PRO A 274 -14.69 7.53 5.44
N ILE A 275 -14.65 8.09 4.24
CA ILE A 275 -15.36 9.34 3.90
C ILE A 275 -16.68 9.05 3.17
N TYR A 276 -16.81 7.86 2.58
CA TYR A 276 -18.06 7.37 2.01
C TYR A 276 -18.08 5.83 1.99
N LYS A 277 -19.10 5.23 2.63
CA LYS A 277 -19.22 3.77 2.82
C LYS A 277 -17.89 3.17 3.33
N ASP A 278 -17.67 1.87 3.15
CA ASP A 278 -16.48 1.13 3.60
C ASP A 278 -15.41 0.97 2.51
N TRP A 279 -15.57 1.62 1.36
CA TRP A 279 -14.67 1.50 0.21
C TRP A 279 -14.00 2.82 -0.22
N LEU A 280 -14.45 3.98 0.29
CA LEU A 280 -13.81 5.27 0.03
C LEU A 280 -13.22 5.85 1.31
N PHE A 281 -11.90 6.00 1.35
CA PHE A 281 -11.15 6.44 2.51
C PHE A 281 -10.49 7.78 2.28
N GLY A 282 -10.52 8.63 3.31
CA GLY A 282 -9.68 9.82 3.41
C GLY A 282 -8.58 9.57 4.44
N LYS A 283 -7.36 10.01 4.15
CA LYS A 283 -6.24 10.01 5.10
C LYS A 283 -5.58 11.38 5.13
N LEU A 284 -5.30 11.86 6.33
CA LEU A 284 -4.51 13.05 6.59
C LEU A 284 -3.26 12.64 7.37
N THR A 285 -2.09 13.13 6.97
CA THR A 285 -0.81 12.87 7.61
C THR A 285 -0.08 14.18 7.83
N LEU A 286 0.40 14.40 9.04
CA LEU A 286 1.27 15.53 9.39
C LEU A 286 2.62 14.96 9.78
N GLY A 287 3.69 15.49 9.18
CA GLY A 287 5.05 15.08 9.47
C GLY A 287 5.96 16.25 9.82
N HIS A 288 6.90 15.98 10.72
CA HIS A 288 8.00 16.87 11.04
C HIS A 288 9.31 16.11 10.84
N PHE A 289 10.13 16.60 9.91
CA PHE A 289 11.33 15.91 9.45
C PHE A 289 12.58 16.78 9.55
N TRP A 290 13.72 16.12 9.63
CA TRP A 290 15.05 16.72 9.61
C TRP A 290 15.90 16.08 8.52
N PRO A 291 15.60 16.30 7.23
CA PRO A 291 16.40 15.79 6.13
C PRO A 291 17.83 16.34 6.18
N LYS A 292 18.80 15.52 5.75
CA LYS A 292 20.19 15.93 5.52
C LYS A 292 20.57 15.62 4.07
N GLU A 293 20.87 16.67 3.33
CA GLU A 293 21.56 16.58 2.04
C GLU A 293 23.08 16.62 2.26
N GLU A 294 23.85 15.97 1.39
CA GLU A 294 25.32 15.80 1.54
C GLU A 294 26.08 17.10 1.83
N LYS A 295 25.61 18.24 1.31
CA LYS A 295 26.31 19.53 1.36
C LYS A 295 25.58 20.62 2.14
N ARG A 296 24.44 20.32 2.79
CA ARG A 296 23.65 21.30 3.55
C ARG A 296 23.49 20.90 5.01
N ALA A 297 23.30 21.90 5.87
CA ALA A 297 22.88 21.68 7.25
C ALA A 297 21.47 21.04 7.26
N ARG A 298 21.14 20.31 8.34
CA ARG A 298 19.76 19.81 8.50
C ARG A 298 18.82 20.97 8.70
N GLU A 299 17.84 21.08 7.82
CA GLU A 299 16.76 22.05 7.97
C GLU A 299 15.49 21.33 8.39
N ARG A 300 14.76 21.95 9.32
CA ARG A 300 13.46 21.44 9.75
C ARG A 300 12.47 21.62 8.61
N SER A 301 11.75 20.57 8.28
CA SER A 301 10.69 20.61 7.26
C SER A 301 9.40 20.07 7.86
N TRP A 302 8.35 20.88 7.78
CA TRP A 302 6.98 20.43 8.01
C TRP A 302 6.36 19.97 6.70
N ALA A 303 5.61 18.86 6.76
CA ALA A 303 4.89 18.35 5.61
C ALA A 303 3.48 17.89 6.01
N ILE A 304 2.52 18.11 5.10
CA ILE A 304 1.13 17.69 5.25
C ILE A 304 0.75 16.90 4.00
N GLY A 305 0.39 15.63 4.18
CA GLY A 305 -0.16 14.76 3.16
C GLY A 305 -1.66 14.57 3.34
N ALA A 306 -2.43 14.72 2.29
CA ALA A 306 -3.84 14.36 2.25
C ALA A 306 -4.09 13.39 1.09
N SER A 307 -4.81 12.31 1.34
CA SER A 307 -5.15 11.34 0.31
C SER A 307 -6.61 10.91 0.35
N VAL A 308 -7.13 10.58 -0.84
CA VAL A 308 -8.42 9.94 -1.04
C VAL A 308 -8.17 8.65 -1.80
N GLU A 309 -8.60 7.52 -1.24
CA GLU A 309 -8.43 6.19 -1.81
C GLU A 309 -9.78 5.50 -1.98
N MET A 310 -10.06 5.10 -3.22
CA MET A 310 -11.24 4.35 -3.61
C MET A 310 -10.85 2.92 -3.93
N HIS A 311 -11.43 1.95 -3.21
CA HIS A 311 -11.35 0.53 -3.55
C HIS A 311 -12.53 0.11 -4.42
N PHE A 312 -12.28 -0.80 -5.35
CA PHE A 312 -13.30 -1.39 -6.21
C PHE A 312 -13.08 -2.89 -6.39
#